data_AF-A0A836TC70-F1
#
_entry.id   AF-A0A836TC70-F1
#
_cell.length_a   1.000
_cell.length_b   1.000
_cell.length_c   1.000
_cell.angle_alpha   90.00
_cell.angle_beta   90.00
_cell.angle_gamma   90.00
#
_symmetry.space_group_name_H-M   'P 1'
#
loop_
_entity.id
_entity.type
_entity.pdbx_description
1 polymer ?
#
loop_
_entity_poly.entity_id
_entity_poly.type
_entity_poly.pdbx_seq_one_letter_code
_entity_poly.pdbx_strand_id
1 'polypeptide(L)'
;MFNLGVSPPPAENLTIERLQVTDHGFIADIRADSTEPMLIAQVTVDGAYWVFTQAPPGPLARMETTTITVDFPWVAGEVHHLQLVTSVGSTFDHTIDVALLTPHFTGALLAEYALIGVLVGLVPIALGMLFFPAIRALPSQGLEFILAVTIGLLGDLFINMILEGLEFAEDASQMFGGATLVFIPMTLTALALTAVGRRSHQPRGGLQVALFTALGIGMHNFGEGLTIGAAFAVNKVSLGAFLIVGFALHNTTEGVGVVAPLVKEKVELPLFVGLALLAGLPVVPGIWIGALAFSPHWAAGLLKYNGF
;
A
#
# COMPACT_ATOMS: atom_id res chain seq x y z
N MET A 1 9.45 32.81 -47.10
CA MET A 1 8.57 32.46 -45.97
C MET A 1 9.02 31.09 -45.49
N PHE A 2 9.84 31.05 -44.43
CA PHE A 2 10.41 29.79 -43.92
C PHE A 2 9.29 29.02 -43.22
N ASN A 3 8.91 27.87 -43.77
CA ASN A 3 7.99 26.94 -43.14
C ASN A 3 8.78 26.16 -42.07
N LEU A 4 8.92 26.75 -40.89
CA LEU A 4 9.36 26.00 -39.72
C LEU A 4 8.18 25.07 -39.38
N GLY A 5 8.35 23.76 -39.57
CA GLY A 5 7.34 22.75 -39.25
C GLY A 5 7.13 22.65 -37.74
N VAL A 6 6.43 23.63 -37.16
CA VAL A 6 6.27 23.77 -35.70
C VAL A 6 4.95 23.18 -35.26
N SER A 7 4.83 21.86 -35.34
CA SER A 7 4.04 21.15 -34.33
C SER A 7 5.04 20.69 -33.28
N PRO A 8 4.90 21.06 -31.99
CA PRO A 8 5.72 20.47 -30.96
C PRO A 8 5.60 18.94 -31.02
N PRO A 9 6.67 18.19 -30.73
CA PRO A 9 6.57 16.74 -30.66
C PRO A 9 5.41 16.35 -29.73
N PRO A 10 4.69 15.25 -30.04
CA PRO A 10 3.56 14.81 -29.24
C PRO A 10 4.02 14.65 -27.79
N ALA A 11 3.20 15.15 -26.86
CA ALA A 11 3.48 14.98 -25.44
C ALA A 11 3.37 13.49 -25.12
N GLU A 12 4.52 12.85 -24.91
CA GLU A 12 4.57 11.45 -24.55
C GLU A 12 4.50 11.30 -23.03
N ASN A 13 3.76 10.31 -22.61
CA ASN A 13 3.69 9.85 -21.23
C ASN A 13 3.70 8.32 -21.20
N LEU A 14 4.46 7.75 -20.28
CA LEU A 14 4.46 6.32 -19.98
C LEU A 14 4.52 6.12 -18.47
N THR A 15 4.05 4.97 -18.04
CA THR A 15 4.11 4.55 -16.64
C THR A 15 4.79 3.20 -16.57
N ILE A 16 5.77 3.06 -15.68
CA ILE A 16 6.33 1.75 -15.33
C ILE A 16 5.34 1.10 -14.37
N GLU A 17 4.63 0.09 -14.86
CA GLU A 17 3.62 -0.63 -14.09
C GLU A 17 4.25 -1.61 -13.11
N ARG A 18 5.41 -2.17 -13.44
CA ARG A 18 6.11 -3.14 -12.58
C ARG A 18 7.59 -3.13 -12.91
N LEU A 19 8.44 -3.27 -11.88
CA LEU A 19 9.86 -3.50 -12.05
C LEU A 19 10.34 -4.78 -11.35
N GLN A 20 10.82 -5.67 -12.20
CA GLN A 20 11.57 -6.90 -12.03
C GLN A 20 13.05 -6.73 -11.69
N VAL A 21 13.57 -7.12 -10.52
CA VAL A 21 15.03 -7.34 -10.36
C VAL A 21 15.27 -8.85 -10.41
N THR A 22 16.00 -9.29 -11.43
CA THR A 22 16.32 -10.70 -11.71
C THR A 22 17.81 -10.95 -11.57
N ASP A 23 18.26 -12.20 -11.54
CA ASP A 23 19.69 -12.53 -11.49
C ASP A 23 20.52 -11.94 -12.65
N HIS A 24 19.87 -11.57 -13.76
CA HIS A 24 20.52 -11.12 -14.99
C HIS A 24 20.28 -9.65 -15.33
N GLY A 25 19.44 -8.94 -14.58
CA GLY A 25 19.13 -7.54 -14.84
C GLY A 25 17.70 -7.17 -14.46
N PHE A 26 17.11 -6.28 -15.25
CA PHE A 26 15.82 -5.65 -14.95
C PHE A 26 14.74 -6.02 -15.97
N ILE A 27 13.53 -6.27 -15.48
CA ILE A 27 12.34 -6.52 -16.31
C ILE A 27 11.28 -5.48 -15.96
N ALA A 28 11.02 -4.51 -16.84
CA ALA A 28 10.04 -3.44 -16.64
C ALA A 28 8.78 -3.69 -17.47
N ASP A 29 7.62 -3.78 -16.83
CA ASP A 29 6.32 -3.71 -17.52
C ASP A 29 5.94 -2.24 -17.68
N ILE A 30 5.71 -1.79 -18.90
CA ILE A 30 5.52 -0.39 -19.25
C ILE A 30 4.17 -0.22 -19.94
N ARG A 31 3.38 0.75 -19.49
CA ARG A 31 2.15 1.19 -20.15
C ARG A 31 2.35 2.53 -20.81
N ALA A 32 1.99 2.62 -22.09
CA ALA A 32 1.94 3.90 -22.80
C ALA A 32 0.65 4.67 -22.45
N ASP A 33 0.79 5.93 -22.03
CA ASP A 33 -0.31 6.87 -21.76
C ASP A 33 -0.27 8.08 -22.71
N SER A 34 0.23 7.86 -23.93
CA SER A 34 0.35 8.90 -24.96
C SER A 34 -0.84 8.93 -25.90
N THR A 35 -1.13 10.11 -26.45
CA THR A 35 -2.20 10.27 -27.45
C THR A 35 -1.84 9.66 -28.80
N GLU A 36 -0.57 9.68 -29.16
CA GLU A 36 -0.02 9.07 -30.37
C GLU A 36 0.84 7.85 -30.02
N PRO A 37 0.97 6.86 -30.92
CA PRO A 37 1.82 5.70 -30.67
C PRO A 37 3.28 6.11 -30.46
N MET A 38 3.88 5.67 -29.35
CA MET A 38 5.27 5.96 -29.00
C MET A 38 6.19 4.78 -29.28
N LEU A 39 7.48 5.03 -29.48
CA LEU A 39 8.48 3.98 -29.61
C LEU A 39 9.61 4.21 -28.61
N ILE A 40 9.94 3.18 -27.83
CA ILE A 40 11.11 3.21 -26.95
C ILE A 40 12.33 2.91 -27.81
N ALA A 41 13.24 3.89 -27.89
CA ALA A 41 14.40 3.84 -28.78
C ALA A 41 15.66 3.37 -28.06
N GLN A 42 15.83 3.79 -26.80
CA GLN A 42 17.01 3.48 -26.00
C GLN A 42 16.65 3.29 -24.53
N VAL A 43 17.48 2.54 -23.81
CA VAL A 43 17.43 2.40 -22.36
C VAL A 43 18.82 2.71 -21.82
N THR A 44 18.88 3.47 -20.73
CA THR A 44 20.11 3.67 -19.97
C THR A 44 19.95 3.13 -18.55
N VAL A 45 21.05 2.59 -18.03
CA VAL A 45 21.19 2.19 -16.62
C VAL A 45 22.41 2.93 -16.08
N ASP A 46 22.23 3.69 -15.02
CA ASP A 46 23.27 4.51 -14.38
C ASP A 46 24.01 5.44 -15.37
N GLY A 47 23.26 5.99 -16.32
CA GLY A 47 23.76 6.90 -17.35
C GLY A 47 24.50 6.23 -18.52
N ALA A 48 24.59 4.89 -18.54
CA ALA A 48 25.17 4.12 -19.64
C ALA A 48 24.08 3.49 -20.51
N TYR A 49 24.22 3.59 -21.83
CA TYR A 49 23.32 2.92 -22.77
C TYR A 49 23.47 1.40 -22.69
N TRP A 50 22.35 0.69 -22.60
CA TRP A 50 22.31 -0.77 -22.57
C TRP A 50 21.40 -1.34 -23.65
N VAL A 51 21.73 -2.57 -24.05
CA VAL A 51 20.87 -3.38 -24.92
C VAL A 51 19.62 -3.77 -24.13
N PHE A 52 18.47 -3.62 -24.75
CA PHE A 52 17.19 -4.05 -24.21
C PHE A 52 16.41 -4.85 -25.26
N THR A 53 15.46 -5.65 -24.78
CA THR A 53 14.47 -6.31 -25.62
C THR A 53 13.07 -5.86 -25.22
N GLN A 54 12.17 -5.77 -26.20
CA GLN A 54 10.78 -5.34 -25.99
C GLN A 54 9.82 -6.43 -26.49
N ALA A 55 8.84 -6.80 -25.67
CA ALA A 55 7.82 -7.80 -25.99
C ALA A 55 6.42 -7.33 -25.54
N PRO A 56 5.46 -7.11 -26.47
CA PRO A 56 5.57 -7.23 -27.92
C PRO A 56 6.43 -6.11 -28.56
N PRO A 57 7.10 -6.38 -29.70
CA PRO A 57 7.90 -5.38 -30.40
C PRO A 57 7.03 -4.39 -31.17
N GLY A 58 7.51 -3.17 -31.33
CA GLY A 58 6.90 -2.13 -32.16
C GLY A 58 6.42 -0.91 -31.36
N PRO A 59 5.74 0.04 -32.02
CA PRO A 59 5.17 1.21 -31.36
C PRO A 59 4.06 0.80 -30.39
N LEU A 60 3.99 1.50 -29.26
CA LEU A 60 2.97 1.31 -28.22
C LEU A 60 1.85 2.31 -28.44
N ALA A 61 0.66 1.81 -28.81
CA ALA A 61 -0.53 2.63 -28.84
C ALA A 61 -0.99 2.98 -27.41
N ARG A 62 -1.91 3.94 -27.33
CA ARG A 62 -2.47 4.37 -26.05
C ARG A 62 -3.05 3.17 -25.28
N MET A 63 -2.68 3.05 -24.00
CA MET A 63 -3.07 1.96 -23.09
C MET A 63 -2.49 0.58 -23.43
N GLU A 64 -1.59 0.46 -24.39
CA GLU A 64 -0.87 -0.79 -24.59
C GLU A 64 0.23 -0.95 -23.54
N THR A 65 0.41 -2.19 -23.10
CA THR A 65 1.49 -2.60 -22.20
C THR A 65 2.52 -3.39 -22.99
N THR A 66 3.80 -3.18 -22.68
CA THR A 66 4.90 -4.01 -23.16
C THR A 66 5.87 -4.31 -22.03
N THR A 67 6.62 -5.39 -22.17
CA THR A 67 7.69 -5.74 -21.24
C THR A 67 9.03 -5.39 -21.87
N ILE A 68 9.84 -4.59 -21.16
CA ILE A 68 11.24 -4.33 -21.47
C ILE A 68 12.13 -5.17 -20.57
N THR A 69 13.06 -5.91 -21.19
CA THR A 69 14.09 -6.66 -20.46
C THR A 69 15.45 -6.05 -20.76
N VAL A 70 16.21 -5.74 -19.71
CA VAL A 70 17.55 -5.17 -19.75
C VAL A 70 18.50 -6.12 -19.03
N ASP A 71 19.44 -6.71 -19.76
CA ASP A 71 20.48 -7.56 -19.16
C ASP A 71 21.57 -6.65 -18.57
N PHE A 72 21.63 -6.56 -17.25
CA PHE A 72 22.51 -5.65 -16.53
C PHE A 72 23.11 -6.33 -15.29
N PRO A 73 24.45 -6.35 -15.12
CA PRO A 73 25.10 -6.96 -13.96
C PRO A 73 25.04 -6.01 -12.75
N TRP A 74 23.91 -5.95 -12.07
CA TRP A 74 23.71 -5.14 -10.86
C TRP A 74 24.39 -5.74 -9.63
N VAL A 75 24.55 -4.91 -8.59
CA VAL A 75 25.12 -5.30 -7.30
C VAL A 75 24.06 -5.15 -6.21
N ALA A 76 23.92 -6.18 -5.37
CA ALA A 76 22.90 -6.18 -4.33
C ALA A 76 23.09 -5.05 -3.31
N GLY A 77 22.00 -4.33 -3.03
CA GLY A 77 21.96 -3.21 -2.11
C GLY A 77 22.36 -1.86 -2.71
N GLU A 78 22.74 -1.79 -3.98
CA GLU A 78 23.04 -0.52 -4.66
C GLU A 78 21.77 0.15 -5.19
N VAL A 79 21.84 1.47 -5.36
CA VAL A 79 20.82 2.27 -6.05
C VAL A 79 21.12 2.23 -7.54
N HIS A 80 20.09 2.03 -8.37
CA HIS A 80 20.24 2.11 -9.82
C HIS A 80 19.21 3.06 -10.43
N HIS A 81 19.60 3.76 -11.49
CA HIS A 81 18.73 4.66 -12.24
C HIS A 81 18.47 4.11 -13.64
N LEU A 82 17.23 3.69 -13.88
CA LEU A 82 16.75 3.25 -15.18
C LEU A 82 16.11 4.44 -15.90
N GLN A 83 16.58 4.76 -17.11
CA GLN A 83 15.97 5.80 -17.94
C GLN A 83 15.57 5.24 -19.31
N LEU A 84 14.30 5.42 -19.66
CA LEU A 84 13.75 5.07 -20.97
C LEU A 84 13.77 6.30 -21.86
N VAL A 85 14.26 6.16 -23.10
CA VAL A 85 14.32 7.25 -24.08
C VAL A 85 13.52 6.87 -25.32
N THR A 86 12.59 7.74 -25.72
CA THR A 86 11.73 7.49 -26.88
C THR A 86 12.36 7.96 -28.19
N SER A 87 11.76 7.59 -29.32
CA SER A 87 12.22 8.00 -30.65
C SER A 87 12.17 9.51 -30.90
N VAL A 88 11.38 10.26 -30.13
CA VAL A 88 11.32 11.74 -30.20
C VAL A 88 12.17 12.42 -29.14
N GLY A 89 12.89 11.64 -28.31
CA GLY A 89 13.83 12.14 -27.30
C GLY A 89 13.23 12.44 -25.93
N SER A 90 11.98 12.04 -25.67
CA SER A 90 11.39 12.11 -24.34
C SER A 90 12.09 11.12 -23.41
N THR A 91 12.36 11.52 -22.16
CA THR A 91 13.04 10.70 -21.16
C THR A 91 12.11 10.40 -19.99
N PHE A 92 12.13 9.15 -19.53
CA PHE A 92 11.35 8.71 -18.37
C PHE A 92 12.27 7.99 -17.40
N ASP A 93 12.43 8.57 -16.21
CA ASP A 93 13.35 8.10 -15.19
C ASP A 93 12.62 7.25 -14.15
N HIS A 94 13.31 6.21 -13.68
CA HIS A 94 12.85 5.38 -12.58
C HIS A 94 14.04 4.96 -11.71
N THR A 95 13.89 5.15 -10.41
CA THR A 95 14.93 4.87 -9.43
C THR A 95 14.63 3.56 -8.71
N ILE A 96 15.61 2.68 -8.69
CA ILE A 96 15.63 1.47 -7.88
C ILE A 96 16.36 1.82 -6.60
N ASP A 97 15.62 2.07 -5.51
CA ASP A 97 16.21 2.53 -4.24
C ASP A 97 17.19 1.51 -3.64
N VAL A 98 16.85 0.22 -3.75
CA VAL A 98 17.70 -0.88 -3.28
C VAL A 98 17.55 -2.06 -4.23
N ALA A 99 18.62 -2.41 -4.93
CA ALA A 99 18.63 -3.56 -5.82
C ALA A 99 18.62 -4.87 -5.01
N LEU A 100 17.45 -5.50 -4.94
CA LEU A 100 17.22 -6.81 -4.34
C LEU A 100 16.42 -7.66 -5.31
N LEU A 101 16.77 -8.95 -5.41
CA LEU A 101 16.01 -9.91 -6.21
C LEU A 101 14.53 -9.82 -5.87
N THR A 102 13.70 -9.61 -6.88
CA THR A 102 12.26 -9.60 -6.69
C THR A 102 11.83 -10.98 -6.24
N PRO A 103 11.24 -11.11 -5.03
CA PRO A 103 10.93 -12.41 -4.47
C PRO A 103 9.83 -13.10 -5.27
N HIS A 104 10.01 -14.41 -5.50
CA HIS A 104 8.96 -15.27 -6.03
C HIS A 104 8.01 -15.71 -4.91
N PHE A 105 6.72 -15.80 -5.21
CA PHE A 105 5.71 -16.21 -4.24
C PHE A 105 5.90 -17.67 -3.86
N THR A 106 6.39 -17.87 -2.64
CA THR A 106 6.53 -19.18 -2.01
C THR A 106 5.70 -19.22 -0.74
N GLY A 107 5.33 -20.42 -0.29
CA GLY A 107 4.65 -20.58 1.00
C GLY A 107 5.48 -20.06 2.17
N ALA A 108 6.81 -20.08 2.06
CA ALA A 108 7.72 -19.50 3.05
C ALA A 108 7.60 -17.98 3.12
N LEU A 109 7.60 -17.28 1.97
CA LEU A 109 7.40 -15.84 1.90
C LEU A 109 6.04 -15.41 2.47
N LEU A 110 4.97 -16.15 2.13
CA LEU A 110 3.65 -15.88 2.71
C LEU A 110 3.65 -16.03 4.23
N ALA A 111 4.39 -17.00 4.77
CA ALA A 111 4.55 -17.17 6.22
C ALA A 111 5.35 -16.03 6.86
N GLU A 112 6.41 -15.53 6.21
CA GLU A 112 7.17 -14.36 6.65
C GLU A 112 6.29 -13.10 6.67
N TYR A 113 5.51 -12.86 5.62
CA TYR A 113 4.54 -11.76 5.58
C TYR A 113 3.44 -11.89 6.63
N ALA A 114 2.99 -13.12 6.91
CA ALA A 114 2.05 -13.36 8.00
C ALA A 114 2.67 -13.08 9.36
N LEU A 115 3.94 -13.43 9.57
CA LEU A 115 4.67 -13.13 10.79
C LEU A 115 4.78 -11.62 10.99
N ILE A 116 5.15 -10.87 9.95
CA ILE A 116 5.17 -9.40 9.98
C ILE A 116 3.79 -8.87 10.35
N GLY A 117 2.74 -9.36 9.71
CA GLY A 117 1.37 -8.94 10.02
C GLY A 117 0.96 -9.24 11.46
N VAL A 118 1.31 -10.42 11.99
CA VAL A 118 1.06 -10.74 13.40
C VAL A 118 1.81 -9.78 14.33
N LEU A 119 3.06 -9.43 14.02
CA LEU A 119 3.88 -8.52 14.82
C LEU A 119 3.42 -7.06 14.75
N VAL A 120 2.78 -6.65 13.65
CA VAL A 120 2.31 -5.27 13.43
C VAL A 120 0.87 -5.07 13.87
N GLY A 121 -0.01 -6.03 13.63
CA GLY A 121 -1.44 -5.93 13.94
C GLY A 121 -1.82 -6.65 15.23
N LEU A 122 -1.75 -7.99 15.22
CA LEU A 122 -2.28 -8.82 16.31
C LEU A 122 -1.55 -8.59 17.65
N VAL A 123 -0.21 -8.62 17.66
CA VAL A 123 0.57 -8.46 18.88
C VAL A 123 0.35 -7.08 19.50
N PRO A 124 0.47 -5.96 18.77
CA PRO A 124 0.29 -4.65 19.37
C PRO A 124 -1.14 -4.41 19.86
N ILE A 125 -2.16 -4.81 19.11
CA ILE A 125 -3.56 -4.76 19.59
C ILE A 125 -3.72 -5.55 20.88
N ALA A 126 -3.21 -6.80 20.93
CA ALA A 126 -3.27 -7.60 22.13
C ALA A 126 -2.55 -6.92 23.31
N LEU A 127 -1.37 -6.33 23.08
CA LEU A 127 -0.63 -5.56 24.09
C LEU A 127 -1.45 -4.36 24.60
N GLY A 128 -2.11 -3.62 23.71
CA GLY A 128 -3.04 -2.55 24.06
C GLY A 128 -4.19 -3.03 24.95
N MET A 129 -4.77 -4.17 24.59
CA MET A 129 -5.86 -4.78 25.35
C MET A 129 -5.42 -5.24 26.76
N LEU A 130 -4.14 -5.59 26.96
CA LEU A 130 -3.61 -5.95 28.28
C LEU A 130 -3.65 -4.79 29.28
N PHE A 131 -3.79 -3.54 28.84
CA PHE A 131 -4.02 -2.39 29.73
C PHE A 131 -5.42 -2.35 30.33
N PHE A 132 -6.33 -3.26 29.96
CA PHE A 132 -7.70 -3.31 30.46
C PHE A 132 -7.85 -3.21 31.99
N PRO A 133 -7.08 -3.93 32.83
CA PRO A 133 -7.18 -3.80 34.29
C PRO A 133 -6.83 -2.40 34.78
N ALA A 134 -5.81 -1.77 34.17
CA ALA A 134 -5.41 -0.42 34.51
C ALA A 134 -6.48 0.59 34.09
N ILE A 135 -7.04 0.45 32.89
CA ILE A 135 -8.11 1.31 32.36
C ILE A 135 -9.34 1.24 33.27
N ARG A 136 -9.69 0.04 33.76
CA ARG A 136 -10.82 -0.16 34.67
C ARG A 136 -10.65 0.54 36.02
N ALA A 137 -9.41 0.79 36.44
CA ALA A 137 -9.08 1.48 37.68
C ALA A 137 -9.02 3.02 37.53
N LEU A 138 -9.06 3.55 36.31
CA LEU A 138 -8.96 4.99 36.08
C LEU A 138 -10.25 5.73 36.44
N PRO A 139 -10.13 6.98 36.96
CA PRO A 139 -11.26 7.89 37.04
C PRO A 139 -11.70 8.30 35.62
N SER A 140 -12.93 8.81 35.49
CA SER A 140 -13.50 9.21 34.18
C SER A 140 -12.60 10.17 33.39
N GLN A 141 -11.95 11.11 34.08
CA GLN A 141 -11.00 12.07 33.47
C GLN A 141 -9.78 11.38 32.83
N GLY A 142 -9.29 10.28 33.43
CA GLY A 142 -8.18 9.51 32.87
C GLY A 142 -8.61 8.75 31.62
N LEU A 143 -9.83 8.21 31.61
CA LEU A 143 -10.40 7.57 30.43
C LEU A 143 -10.60 8.58 29.29
N GLU A 144 -11.14 9.77 29.60
CA GLU A 144 -11.31 10.86 28.63
C GLU A 144 -9.98 11.32 28.03
N PHE A 145 -8.93 11.44 28.84
CA PHE A 145 -7.58 11.78 28.37
C PHE A 145 -7.03 10.73 27.40
N ILE A 146 -7.11 9.44 27.76
CA ILE A 146 -6.65 8.34 26.90
C ILE A 146 -7.40 8.35 25.58
N LEU A 147 -8.73 8.49 25.61
CA LEU A 147 -9.53 8.55 24.39
C LEU A 147 -9.18 9.76 23.53
N ALA A 148 -8.91 10.92 24.13
CA ALA A 148 -8.47 12.11 23.40
C ALA A 148 -7.11 11.90 22.72
N VAL A 149 -6.15 11.26 23.39
CA VAL A 149 -4.85 10.90 22.81
C VAL A 149 -5.02 9.90 21.66
N THR A 150 -5.83 8.86 21.85
CA THR A 150 -6.14 7.87 20.80
C THR A 150 -6.76 8.55 19.58
N ILE A 151 -7.75 9.44 19.76
CA ILE A 151 -8.38 10.19 18.66
C ILE A 151 -7.36 11.08 17.94
N GLY A 152 -6.50 11.79 18.69
CA GLY A 152 -5.46 12.65 18.09
C GLY A 152 -4.47 11.85 17.25
N LEU A 153 -4.03 10.70 17.75
CA LEU A 153 -3.09 9.81 17.05
C LEU A 153 -3.73 9.16 15.81
N LEU A 154 -4.99 8.74 15.90
CA LEU A 154 -5.76 8.29 14.72
C LEU A 154 -5.89 9.40 13.67
N GLY A 155 -6.08 10.65 14.10
CA GLY A 155 -6.16 11.81 13.20
C GLY A 155 -4.85 12.06 12.45
N ASP A 156 -3.72 11.98 13.13
CA ASP A 156 -2.38 12.11 12.52
C ASP A 156 -2.12 11.01 11.47
N LEU A 157 -2.40 9.77 11.83
CA LEU A 157 -2.18 8.62 10.94
C LEU A 157 -3.14 8.59 9.76
N PHE A 158 -4.38 9.04 9.96
CA PHE A 158 -5.32 9.22 8.86
C PHE A 158 -4.78 10.20 7.81
N ILE A 159 -4.13 11.28 8.25
CA ILE A 159 -3.48 12.23 7.36
C ILE A 159 -2.28 11.56 6.66
N ASN A 160 -1.41 10.89 7.42
CA ASN A 160 -0.24 10.22 6.85
C ASN A 160 -0.63 9.16 5.81
N MET A 161 -1.63 8.31 6.09
CA MET A 161 -2.13 7.31 5.15
C MET A 161 -2.66 7.94 3.85
N ILE A 162 -3.32 9.10 3.92
CA ILE A 162 -3.73 9.83 2.72
C ILE A 162 -2.49 10.31 1.94
N LEU A 163 -1.51 10.91 2.62
CA LEU A 163 -0.30 11.43 1.99
C LEU A 163 0.50 10.30 1.31
N GLU A 164 0.68 9.17 1.99
CA GLU A 164 1.34 7.97 1.45
C GLU A 164 0.55 7.38 0.27
N GLY A 165 -0.76 7.25 0.39
CA GLY A 165 -1.61 6.79 -0.71
C GLY A 165 -1.51 7.71 -1.94
N LEU A 166 -1.41 9.03 -1.72
CA LEU A 166 -1.18 10.01 -2.78
C LEU A 166 0.21 9.86 -3.40
N GLU A 167 1.26 9.59 -2.60
CA GLU A 167 2.60 9.29 -3.11
C GLU A 167 2.58 8.07 -4.05
N PHE A 168 1.94 6.97 -3.65
CA PHE A 168 1.76 5.81 -4.54
C PHE A 168 0.92 6.13 -5.79
N ALA A 169 0.00 7.08 -5.69
CA ALA A 169 -0.83 7.50 -6.81
C ALA A 169 -0.09 8.41 -7.81
N GLU A 170 1.04 9.02 -7.43
CA GLU A 170 1.93 9.75 -8.35
C GLU A 170 2.61 8.80 -9.33
N ASP A 171 2.98 7.61 -8.86
CA ASP A 171 3.58 6.54 -9.68
C ASP A 171 2.52 5.78 -10.52
N ALA A 172 1.23 6.00 -10.28
CA ALA A 172 0.14 5.39 -11.03
C ALA A 172 -0.16 6.15 -12.32
N SER A 173 -0.67 5.44 -13.34
CA SER A 173 -1.06 6.10 -14.60
C SER A 173 -2.14 7.17 -14.35
N GLN A 174 -1.88 8.37 -14.87
CA GLN A 174 -2.77 9.53 -14.72
C GLN A 174 -4.17 9.26 -15.29
N MET A 175 -4.28 8.33 -16.24
CA MET A 175 -5.55 7.90 -16.81
C MET A 175 -6.51 7.23 -15.81
N PHE A 176 -6.00 6.67 -14.71
CA PHE A 176 -6.84 6.12 -13.63
C PHE A 176 -7.26 7.17 -12.59
N GLY A 177 -6.87 8.44 -12.80
CA GLY A 177 -7.31 9.56 -11.97
C GLY A 177 -6.46 9.81 -10.72
N GLY A 178 -5.26 9.22 -10.62
CA GLY A 178 -4.26 9.48 -9.56
C GLY A 178 -4.88 9.46 -8.16
N ALA A 179 -5.00 10.63 -7.54
CA ALA A 179 -5.63 10.83 -6.23
C ALA A 179 -7.03 10.20 -6.08
N THR A 180 -7.78 10.05 -7.17
CA THR A 180 -9.10 9.41 -7.19
C THR A 180 -9.02 7.94 -6.77
N LEU A 181 -7.90 7.27 -7.06
CA LEU A 181 -7.63 5.90 -6.62
C LEU A 181 -7.56 5.77 -5.10
N VAL A 182 -7.19 6.85 -4.39
CA VAL A 182 -7.14 6.90 -2.93
C VAL A 182 -8.51 7.23 -2.35
N PHE A 183 -9.16 8.28 -2.87
CA PHE A 183 -10.39 8.81 -2.27
C PHE A 183 -11.64 7.92 -2.49
N ILE A 184 -11.71 7.17 -3.60
CA ILE A 184 -12.86 6.28 -3.85
C ILE A 184 -12.90 5.11 -2.86
N PRO A 185 -11.86 4.26 -2.73
CA PRO A 185 -11.87 3.15 -1.77
C PRO A 185 -12.06 3.64 -0.33
N MET A 186 -11.42 4.76 0.02
CA MET A 186 -11.59 5.43 1.32
C MET A 186 -13.05 5.78 1.60
N THR A 187 -13.72 6.46 0.66
CA THR A 187 -15.13 6.85 0.80
C THR A 187 -16.05 5.63 0.83
N LEU A 188 -15.81 4.64 -0.02
CA LEU A 188 -16.58 3.40 -0.05
C LEU A 188 -16.46 2.64 1.28
N THR A 189 -15.27 2.59 1.86
CA THR A 189 -15.00 1.96 3.15
C THR A 189 -15.74 2.69 4.27
N ALA A 190 -15.67 4.01 4.30
CA ALA A 190 -16.40 4.83 5.27
C ALA A 190 -17.92 4.64 5.17
N LEU A 191 -18.46 4.59 3.94
CA LEU A 191 -19.88 4.35 3.69
C LEU A 191 -20.29 2.93 4.10
N ALA A 192 -19.49 1.92 3.79
CA ALA A 192 -19.75 0.53 4.16
C ALA A 192 -19.79 0.36 5.68
N LEU A 193 -18.79 0.90 6.40
CA LEU A 193 -18.75 0.89 7.86
C LEU A 193 -19.95 1.63 8.46
N THR A 194 -20.31 2.78 7.90
CA THR A 194 -21.49 3.56 8.36
C THR A 194 -22.79 2.80 8.11
N ALA A 195 -22.94 2.14 6.97
CA ALA A 195 -24.14 1.36 6.63
C ALA A 195 -24.29 0.13 7.54
N VAL A 196 -23.20 -0.59 7.79
CA VAL A 196 -23.16 -1.72 8.74
C VAL A 196 -23.47 -1.22 10.16
N GLY A 197 -22.92 -0.05 10.54
CA GLY A 197 -23.21 0.60 11.81
C GLY A 197 -24.67 1.07 11.96
N ARG A 198 -25.36 1.49 10.89
CA ARG A 198 -26.74 1.97 10.99
C ARG A 198 -27.80 0.87 11.04
N ARG A 199 -27.44 -0.38 10.74
CA ARG A 199 -28.38 -1.53 10.78
C ARG A 199 -28.82 -1.96 12.19
N SER A 200 -28.17 -1.46 13.25
CA SER A 200 -28.56 -1.75 14.64
C SER A 200 -29.40 -0.60 15.20
N HIS A 201 -30.69 -0.85 15.44
CA HIS A 201 -31.65 0.15 15.97
C HIS A 201 -31.78 0.15 17.51
N GLN A 202 -31.03 -0.70 18.22
CA GLN A 202 -31.06 -0.81 19.68
C GLN A 202 -29.94 0.03 20.32
N PRO A 203 -30.12 0.57 21.54
CA PRO A 203 -29.03 1.14 22.32
C PRO A 203 -27.90 0.11 22.44
N ARG A 204 -26.70 0.46 21.97
CA ARG A 204 -25.57 -0.48 21.98
C ARG A 204 -25.05 -0.66 23.41
N GLY A 205 -25.08 -1.89 23.90
CA GLY A 205 -24.32 -2.28 25.10
C GLY A 205 -22.81 -2.23 24.84
N GLY A 206 -21.99 -2.24 25.91
CA GLY A 206 -20.53 -2.12 25.81
C GLY A 206 -19.91 -3.18 24.89
N LEU A 207 -20.45 -4.41 24.95
CA LEU A 207 -20.04 -5.50 24.07
C LEU A 207 -20.27 -5.21 22.58
N GLN A 208 -21.43 -4.64 22.22
CA GLN A 208 -21.70 -4.29 20.83
C GLN A 208 -20.75 -3.19 20.36
N VAL A 209 -20.52 -2.16 21.20
CA VAL A 209 -19.57 -1.09 20.86
C VAL A 209 -18.18 -1.68 20.65
N ALA A 210 -17.69 -2.54 21.54
CA ALA A 210 -16.39 -3.19 21.39
C ALA A 210 -16.26 -4.04 20.11
N LEU A 211 -17.30 -4.79 19.74
CA LEU A 211 -17.33 -5.57 18.50
C LEU A 211 -17.30 -4.68 17.24
N PHE A 212 -18.09 -3.59 17.23
CA PHE A 212 -18.06 -2.64 16.11
C PHE A 212 -16.72 -1.90 16.04
N THR A 213 -16.12 -1.56 17.19
CA THR A 213 -14.79 -0.95 17.25
C THR A 213 -13.73 -1.91 16.72
N ALA A 214 -13.72 -3.18 17.17
CA ALA A 214 -12.78 -4.19 16.68
C ALA A 214 -12.95 -4.48 15.18
N LEU A 215 -14.19 -4.50 14.66
CA LEU A 215 -14.44 -4.65 13.23
C LEU A 215 -13.93 -3.44 12.43
N GLY A 216 -14.17 -2.21 12.92
CA GLY A 216 -13.70 -0.98 12.29
C GLY A 216 -12.18 -0.92 12.23
N ILE A 217 -11.53 -1.25 13.35
CA ILE A 217 -10.07 -1.40 13.45
C ILE A 217 -9.59 -2.50 12.49
N GLY A 218 -10.20 -3.68 12.49
CA GLY A 218 -9.83 -4.74 11.55
C GLY A 218 -9.85 -4.32 10.09
N MET A 219 -10.85 -3.55 9.66
CA MET A 219 -10.89 -3.00 8.30
C MET A 219 -9.79 -1.95 8.05
N HIS A 220 -9.39 -1.20 9.07
CA HIS A 220 -8.27 -0.25 9.01
C HIS A 220 -6.92 -0.99 8.89
N ASN A 221 -6.66 -1.97 9.76
CA ASN A 221 -5.48 -2.82 9.72
C ASN A 221 -5.36 -3.60 8.40
N PHE A 222 -6.48 -3.97 7.77
CA PHE A 222 -6.43 -4.52 6.42
C PHE A 222 -5.78 -3.54 5.43
N GLY A 223 -6.13 -2.25 5.49
CA GLY A 223 -5.53 -1.18 4.69
C GLY A 223 -4.04 -0.98 4.98
N GLU A 224 -3.65 -0.94 6.25
CA GLU A 224 -2.23 -0.90 6.66
C GLU A 224 -1.43 -2.05 6.04
N GLY A 225 -2.00 -3.25 6.09
CA GLY A 225 -1.39 -4.43 5.51
C GLY A 225 -1.15 -4.26 4.01
N LEU A 226 -2.13 -3.71 3.29
CA LEU A 226 -1.99 -3.44 1.86
C LEU A 226 -0.84 -2.48 1.57
N THR A 227 -0.69 -1.40 2.36
CA THR A 227 0.39 -0.43 2.20
C THR A 227 1.76 -1.06 2.48
N ILE A 228 1.91 -1.85 3.55
CA ILE A 228 3.15 -2.59 3.84
C ILE A 228 3.48 -3.55 2.69
N GLY A 229 2.49 -4.34 2.25
CA GLY A 229 2.66 -5.29 1.16
C GLY A 229 3.07 -4.60 -0.14
N ALA A 230 2.42 -3.49 -0.48
CA ALA A 230 2.76 -2.69 -1.65
C ALA A 230 4.18 -2.14 -1.58
N ALA A 231 4.61 -1.60 -0.43
CA ALA A 231 5.97 -1.11 -0.23
C ALA A 231 7.02 -2.22 -0.45
N PHE A 232 6.75 -3.45 0.02
CA PHE A 232 7.61 -4.60 -0.26
C PHE A 232 7.62 -5.02 -1.73
N ALA A 233 6.48 -4.94 -2.42
CA ALA A 233 6.40 -5.27 -3.85
C ALA A 233 7.22 -4.31 -4.72
N VAL A 234 7.36 -3.04 -4.31
CA VAL A 234 8.14 -2.03 -5.04
C VAL A 234 9.55 -1.80 -4.47
N ASN A 235 10.05 -2.69 -3.59
CA ASN A 235 11.37 -2.58 -2.96
C ASN A 235 11.62 -1.27 -2.17
N LYS A 236 10.57 -0.55 -1.75
CA LYS A 236 10.68 0.63 -0.87
C LYS A 236 10.88 0.19 0.59
N VAL A 237 12.06 -0.35 0.91
CA VAL A 237 12.38 -0.94 2.22
C VAL A 237 12.31 0.09 3.35
N SER A 238 12.77 1.32 3.11
CA SER A 238 12.73 2.42 4.10
C SER A 238 11.29 2.79 4.47
N LEU A 239 10.43 2.92 3.46
CA LEU A 239 8.99 3.15 3.65
C LEU A 239 8.36 1.99 4.41
N GLY A 240 8.60 0.74 3.98
CA GLY A 240 8.08 -0.45 4.67
C GLY A 240 8.46 -0.51 6.16
N ALA A 241 9.72 -0.21 6.50
CA ALA A 241 10.18 -0.18 7.89
C ALA A 241 9.53 0.94 8.71
N PHE A 242 9.40 2.14 8.14
CA PHE A 242 8.72 3.27 8.78
C PHE A 242 7.25 2.94 9.07
N LEU A 243 6.53 2.39 8.08
CA LEU A 243 5.15 1.95 8.21
C LEU A 243 4.99 0.90 9.31
N ILE A 244 5.83 -0.13 9.33
CA ILE A 244 5.77 -1.20 10.34
C ILE A 244 5.86 -0.65 11.76
N VAL A 245 6.79 0.27 12.01
CA VAL A 245 6.98 0.86 13.35
C VAL A 245 5.83 1.79 13.71
N GLY A 246 5.43 2.68 12.78
CA GLY A 246 4.29 3.56 12.97
C GLY A 246 3.03 2.76 13.29
N PHE A 247 2.76 1.74 12.47
CA PHE A 247 1.58 0.87 12.58
C PHE A 247 1.52 0.10 13.89
N ALA A 248 2.62 -0.52 14.29
CA ALA A 248 2.67 -1.22 15.58
C ALA A 248 2.40 -0.30 16.78
N LEU A 249 2.88 0.95 16.76
CA LEU A 249 2.66 1.89 17.87
C LEU A 249 1.18 2.26 18.02
N HIS A 250 0.48 2.56 16.93
CA HIS A 250 -0.94 2.93 17.04
C HIS A 250 -1.86 1.73 17.26
N ASN A 251 -1.54 0.58 16.68
CA ASN A 251 -2.26 -0.67 16.94
C ASN A 251 -2.26 -1.00 18.44
N THR A 252 -1.21 -0.61 19.17
CA THR A 252 -1.21 -0.67 20.65
C THR A 252 -2.27 0.25 21.27
N THR A 253 -2.40 1.49 20.81
CA THR A 253 -3.43 2.41 21.31
C THR A 253 -4.85 2.03 20.89
N GLU A 254 -5.00 1.36 19.76
CA GLU A 254 -6.28 0.85 19.28
C GLU A 254 -6.78 -0.33 20.10
N GLY A 255 -5.87 -1.20 20.57
CA GLY A 255 -6.18 -2.24 21.55
C GLY A 255 -6.84 -1.68 22.81
N VAL A 256 -6.43 -0.49 23.26
CA VAL A 256 -7.08 0.24 24.36
C VAL A 256 -8.50 0.67 23.98
N GLY A 257 -8.67 1.21 22.76
CA GLY A 257 -9.98 1.59 22.21
C GLY A 257 -10.96 0.42 22.09
N VAL A 258 -10.48 -0.78 21.76
CA VAL A 258 -11.29 -2.02 21.69
C VAL A 258 -11.89 -2.39 23.04
N VAL A 259 -11.10 -2.28 24.13
CA VAL A 259 -11.52 -2.72 25.47
C VAL A 259 -12.15 -1.63 26.32
N ALA A 260 -11.97 -0.35 25.97
CA ALA A 260 -12.55 0.77 26.70
C ALA A 260 -14.10 0.66 26.88
N PRO A 261 -14.89 0.22 25.90
CA PRO A 261 -16.33 0.02 26.08
C PRO A 261 -16.70 -1.13 27.03
N LEU A 262 -15.76 -2.02 27.33
CA LEU A 262 -15.99 -3.21 28.16
C LEU A 262 -15.73 -2.98 29.66
N VAL A 263 -15.30 -1.79 30.08
CA VAL A 263 -14.89 -1.52 31.47
C VAL A 263 -15.98 -1.78 32.52
N LYS A 264 -17.26 -1.71 32.11
CA LYS A 264 -18.43 -2.00 32.96
C LYS A 264 -19.00 -3.40 32.73
N GLU A 265 -18.49 -4.14 31.75
CA GLU A 265 -18.99 -5.46 31.36
C GLU A 265 -18.24 -6.57 32.12
N LYS A 266 -18.87 -7.75 32.23
CA LYS A 266 -18.15 -8.97 32.62
C LYS A 266 -17.54 -9.57 31.37
N VAL A 267 -16.22 -9.65 31.34
CA VAL A 267 -15.49 -10.10 30.15
C VAL A 267 -14.77 -11.40 30.43
N GLU A 268 -14.93 -12.37 29.54
CA GLU A 268 -14.22 -13.65 29.58
C GLU A 268 -13.05 -13.62 28.58
N LEU A 269 -12.03 -14.45 28.84
CA LEU A 269 -10.83 -14.53 28.00
C LEU A 269 -11.12 -14.85 26.51
N PRO A 270 -12.08 -15.74 26.15
CA PRO A 270 -12.39 -16.01 24.75
C PRO A 270 -12.87 -14.78 23.98
N LEU A 271 -13.60 -13.88 24.63
CA LEU A 271 -14.04 -12.62 24.02
C LEU A 271 -12.85 -11.69 23.77
N PHE A 272 -11.90 -11.61 24.71
CA PHE A 272 -10.65 -10.87 24.53
C PHE A 272 -9.87 -11.37 23.31
N VAL A 273 -9.68 -12.69 23.22
CA VAL A 273 -8.99 -13.31 22.09
C VAL A 273 -9.75 -13.03 20.79
N GLY A 274 -11.07 -13.21 20.78
CA GLY A 274 -11.90 -12.96 19.58
C GLY A 274 -11.81 -11.52 19.08
N LEU A 275 -11.82 -10.54 19.99
CA LEU A 275 -11.69 -9.12 19.63
C LEU A 275 -10.29 -8.78 19.11
N ALA A 276 -9.23 -9.31 19.74
CA ALA A 276 -7.86 -9.12 19.26
C ALA A 276 -7.65 -9.71 17.87
N LEU A 277 -8.18 -10.91 17.62
CA LEU A 277 -8.11 -11.56 16.31
C LEU A 277 -8.90 -10.77 15.26
N LEU A 278 -10.11 -10.33 15.59
CA LEU A 278 -10.95 -9.55 14.67
C LEU A 278 -10.30 -8.22 14.28
N ALA A 279 -9.66 -7.54 15.23
CA ALA A 279 -9.02 -6.26 15.03
C ALA A 279 -7.64 -6.39 14.35
N GLY A 280 -6.81 -7.36 14.74
CA GLY A 280 -5.40 -7.39 14.34
C GLY A 280 -5.03 -8.38 13.23
N LEU A 281 -5.76 -9.49 13.06
CA LEU A 281 -5.43 -10.43 11.97
C LEU A 281 -5.66 -9.91 10.55
N PRO A 282 -6.63 -9.03 10.27
CA PRO A 282 -6.86 -8.55 8.90
C PRO A 282 -5.66 -7.89 8.23
N VAL A 283 -4.66 -7.42 8.98
CA VAL A 283 -3.40 -6.93 8.40
C VAL A 283 -2.68 -8.01 7.58
N VAL A 284 -2.78 -9.29 7.96
CA VAL A 284 -2.10 -10.40 7.28
C VAL A 284 -2.60 -10.59 5.84
N PRO A 285 -3.91 -10.81 5.58
CA PRO A 285 -4.40 -10.84 4.21
C PRO A 285 -4.21 -9.50 3.50
N GLY A 286 -4.18 -8.37 4.22
CA GLY A 286 -3.77 -7.08 3.69
C GLY A 286 -2.35 -7.12 3.10
N ILE A 287 -1.35 -7.55 3.86
CA ILE A 287 0.06 -7.67 3.41
C ILE A 287 0.16 -8.61 2.21
N TRP A 288 -0.50 -9.77 2.27
CA TRP A 288 -0.49 -10.69 1.14
C TRP A 288 -1.08 -10.06 -0.11
N ILE A 289 -2.24 -9.43 -0.02
CA ILE A 289 -2.88 -8.79 -1.18
C ILE A 289 -2.05 -7.61 -1.67
N GLY A 290 -1.49 -6.80 -0.78
CA GLY A 290 -0.63 -5.66 -1.13
C GLY A 290 0.64 -6.12 -1.83
N ALA A 291 1.29 -7.16 -1.32
CA ALA A 291 2.47 -7.74 -1.94
C ALA A 291 2.16 -8.43 -3.27
N LEU A 292 0.93 -8.92 -3.44
CA LEU A 292 0.42 -9.47 -4.71
C LEU A 292 -0.10 -8.38 -5.66
N ALA A 293 -0.31 -7.16 -5.19
CA ALA A 293 -0.72 -6.02 -6.00
C ALA A 293 0.53 -5.41 -6.67
N PHE A 294 1.07 -6.12 -7.67
CA PHE A 294 2.34 -5.79 -8.34
C PHE A 294 2.36 -4.53 -9.20
N SER A 295 1.36 -3.65 -9.07
CA SER A 295 1.34 -2.42 -9.85
C SER A 295 0.93 -1.21 -9.03
N PRO A 296 1.55 -0.02 -9.26
CA PRO A 296 1.22 1.21 -8.56
C PRO A 296 -0.27 1.55 -8.57
N HIS A 297 -0.97 1.25 -9.67
CA HIS A 297 -2.43 1.47 -9.74
C HIS A 297 -3.23 0.47 -8.90
N TRP A 298 -2.73 -0.76 -8.68
CA TRP A 298 -3.33 -1.72 -7.75
C TRP A 298 -3.00 -1.42 -6.30
N ALA A 299 -1.79 -0.93 -6.03
CA ALA A 299 -1.39 -0.45 -4.72
C ALA A 299 -2.23 0.78 -4.32
N ALA A 300 -2.37 1.75 -5.22
CA ALA A 300 -3.14 2.98 -4.98
C ALA A 300 -4.67 2.75 -4.99
N GLY A 301 -5.18 1.91 -5.90
CA GLY A 301 -6.62 1.72 -6.11
C GLY A 301 -7.26 0.51 -5.40
N LEU A 302 -6.45 -0.45 -4.94
CA LEU A 302 -6.83 -1.70 -4.29
C LEU A 302 -7.76 -2.62 -5.09
N LEU A 303 -7.15 -3.69 -5.63
CA LEU A 303 -7.74 -4.86 -6.31
C LEU A 303 -8.69 -4.62 -7.50
N LYS A 304 -8.19 -5.00 -8.67
CA LYS A 304 -8.90 -5.83 -9.65
C LYS A 304 -7.91 -6.78 -10.32
N TYR A 305 -8.20 -8.06 -10.16
CA TYR A 305 -7.52 -9.18 -10.80
C TYR A 305 -7.72 -9.13 -12.32
N ASN A 306 -6.65 -9.31 -13.10
CA ASN A 306 -6.72 -9.91 -14.43
C ASN A 306 -5.67 -11.02 -14.47
N GLY A 307 -6.17 -12.25 -14.47
CA GLY A 307 -5.37 -13.45 -14.64
C GLY A 307 -5.01 -13.68 -16.10
N PHE A 308 -4.01 -14.57 -16.22
CA PHE A 308 -3.30 -15.07 -17.40
C PHE A 308 -2.14 -14.20 -17.87
#